data_AF-A0AA87CLC4-F1
#
_entry.id   AF-A0AA87CLC4-F1
#
_cell.length_a   1.000
_cell.length_b   1.000
_cell.length_c   1.000
_cell.angle_alpha   90.00
_cell.angle_beta   90.00
_cell.angle_gamma   90.00
#
_symmetry.space_group_name_H-M   'P 1'
#
loop_
_entity.id
_entity.type
_entity.pdbx_description
1 polymer ?
#
loop_
_entity_poly.entity_id
_entity_poly.type
_entity_poly.pdbx_seq_one_letter_code
_entity_poly.pdbx_strand_id
1 'polypeptide(L)' 'VDSFDTISLVLINNKKKISREEVDTAIHRLLKVDRKDVTVNVNIRKEMEARGITFSKPRKDVILVQLPVKE' A
#
# COMPACT_ATOMS: atom_id res chain seq x y z
N VAL A 1 -19.14 -5.94 7.61
CA VAL A 1 -18.71 -5.00 6.54
C VAL A 1 -17.86 -5.83 5.61
N ASP A 2 -18.50 -6.37 4.59
CA ASP A 2 -17.93 -7.31 3.63
C ASP A 2 -17.01 -6.56 2.67
N SER A 3 -15.69 -6.69 2.83
CA SER A 3 -14.68 -6.17 1.89
C SER A 3 -14.06 -7.30 1.08
N PHE A 4 -14.88 -8.20 0.52
CA PHE A 4 -14.41 -9.36 -0.22
C PHE A 4 -13.88 -9.04 -1.63
N ASP A 5 -14.20 -7.87 -2.19
CA ASP A 5 -13.80 -7.50 -3.56
C ASP A 5 -12.63 -6.50 -3.62
N THR A 6 -11.75 -6.46 -2.61
CA THR A 6 -10.61 -5.53 -2.62
C THR A 6 -9.30 -6.23 -2.36
N ILE A 7 -8.46 -6.34 -3.40
CA ILE A 7 -7.09 -6.84 -3.25
C ILE A 7 -6.26 -5.74 -2.61
N SER A 8 -5.81 -5.99 -1.38
CA SER A 8 -4.96 -5.07 -0.62
C SER A 8 -3.51 -5.57 -0.63
N LEU A 9 -2.63 -4.80 -1.26
CA LEU A 9 -1.18 -5.05 -1.30
C LEU A 9 -0.48 -4.11 -0.32
N VAL A 10 0.24 -4.66 0.65
CA VAL A 10 1.02 -3.87 1.61
C VAL A 10 2.50 -4.01 1.30
N LEU A 11 3.14 -2.90 0.92
CA LEU A 11 4.58 -2.81 0.73
C LEU A 11 5.20 -2.23 2.00
N ILE A 12 6.10 -2.98 2.63
CA ILE A 12 6.76 -2.58 3.87
C ILE A 12 8.28 -2.53 3.62
N ASN A 13 8.89 -1.37 3.86
CA ASN A 13 10.34 -1.23 3.79
C ASN A 13 10.88 -0.64 5.10
N ASN A 14 11.80 -1.38 5.73
CA ASN A 14 12.46 -0.95 6.96
C ASN A 14 13.79 -0.20 6.71
N LYS A 15 14.36 -0.29 5.50
CA LYS A 15 15.70 0.24 5.20
C LYS A 15 15.67 1.59 4.50
N LYS A 16 14.80 1.76 3.50
CA LYS A 16 14.71 2.97 2.66
C LYS A 16 13.25 3.35 2.40
N LYS A 17 13.03 4.61 2.02
CA LYS A 17 11.75 5.08 1.49
C LYS A 17 11.48 4.38 0.16
N ILE A 18 10.27 3.86 -0.03
CA ILE A 18 9.93 3.16 -1.26
C ILE A 18 9.69 4.24 -2.33
N SER A 19 10.40 4.15 -3.45
CA SER A 19 10.24 5.09 -4.56
C SER A 19 8.95 4.84 -5.33
N ARG A 20 8.43 5.87 -6.01
CA ARG A 20 7.23 5.73 -6.86
C ARG A 20 7.40 4.63 -7.92
N GLU A 21 8.59 4.51 -8.50
CA GLU A 21 8.93 3.49 -9.49
C GLU A 21 8.90 2.06 -8.92
N GLU A 22 9.31 1.87 -7.66
CA GLU A 22 9.21 0.56 -6.99
C GLU A 22 7.76 0.16 -6.75
N VAL A 23 6.92 1.14 -6.38
CA VAL A 23 5.48 0.90 -6.22
C VAL A 23 4.85 0.53 -7.56
N ASP A 24 5.18 1.28 -8.62
CA ASP A 24 4.67 1.04 -9.98
C ASP A 24 5.10 -0.35 -10.49
N THR A 25 6.37 -0.70 -10.30
CA THR A 25 6.90 -2.03 -10.62
C THR A 25 6.18 -3.12 -9.85
N ALA A 26 5.93 -2.92 -8.55
CA ALA A 26 5.21 -3.89 -7.72
C ALA A 26 3.75 -4.06 -8.17
N ILE A 27 3.06 -2.97 -8.51
CA ILE A 27 1.69 -2.98 -9.04
C ILE A 27 1.65 -3.75 -10.37
N HIS A 28 2.50 -3.36 -11.31
CA HIS A 28 2.51 -3.94 -12.65
C HIS A 28 2.89 -5.44 -12.61
N ARG A 29 3.83 -5.82 -11.74
CA ARG A 29 4.30 -7.22 -11.62
C ARG A 29 3.35 -8.13 -10.88
N LEU A 30 2.70 -7.64 -9.82
CA LEU A 30 1.86 -8.48 -8.94
C LEU A 30 0.40 -8.48 -9.38
N LEU A 31 -0.14 -7.30 -9.70
CA LEU A 31 -1.55 -7.15 -10.02
C LEU A 31 -1.79 -7.16 -11.54
N LYS A 32 -0.76 -6.97 -12.37
CA LYS A 32 -0.89 -6.85 -13.84
C LYS A 32 -1.90 -5.78 -14.28
N VAL A 33 -2.11 -4.77 -13.43
CA VAL A 33 -2.98 -3.63 -13.70
C VAL A 33 -2.14 -2.36 -13.78
N ASP A 34 -2.72 -1.34 -14.38
CA ASP A 34 -2.14 0.00 -14.41
C ASP A 34 -2.34 0.74 -13.09
N ARG A 35 -1.43 1.67 -12.80
CA ARG A 35 -1.51 2.53 -11.60
C ARG A 35 -2.82 3.32 -11.51
N LYS A 36 -3.51 3.52 -12.63
CA LYS A 36 -4.77 4.28 -12.70
C LYS A 36 -5.94 3.53 -12.06
N ASP A 37 -5.88 2.20 -12.04
CA ASP A 37 -6.93 1.34 -11.53
C ASP A 37 -6.74 0.98 -10.06
N VAL A 38 -5.63 1.39 -9.45
CA VAL A 38 -5.30 1.10 -8.05
C VAL A 38 -5.23 2.36 -7.19
N THR A 39 -5.73 2.25 -5.97
CA THR A 39 -5.60 3.29 -4.95
C THR A 39 -4.29 3.10 -4.21
N VAL A 40 -3.35 4.04 -4.36
CA VAL A 40 -2.02 3.98 -3.71
C VAL A 40 -1.93 4.98 -2.56
N ASN A 41 -1.93 4.48 -1.33
CA ASN A 41 -1.72 5.25 -0.12
C ASN A 41 -0.29 5.13 0.39
N VAL A 42 0.54 6.13 0.07
CA VAL A 42 1.95 6.22 0.53
C VAL A 42 2.11 6.80 1.93
N ASN A 43 1.07 7.40 2.49
CA ASN A 43 1.08 8.03 3.82
C ASN A 43 0.34 7.21 4.87
N ILE A 44 0.04 5.92 4.61
CA ILE A 44 -0.75 5.09 5.51
C ILE A 44 -0.11 4.99 6.91
N ARG A 45 1.22 5.09 6.99
CA ARG A 45 1.93 5.17 8.26
C ARG A 45 1.53 6.40 9.08
N LYS A 46 1.52 7.58 8.46
CA LYS A 46 1.09 8.82 9.12
C LYS A 46 -0.39 8.76 9.51
N GLU A 47 -1.24 8.17 8.66
CA GLU A 47 -2.65 7.96 9.00
C GLU A 47 -2.84 6.99 10.17
N MET A 48 -2.06 5.91 10.24
CA MET A 48 -2.11 4.96 11.34
C MET A 48 -1.55 5.55 12.64
N GLU A 49 -0.46 6.31 12.58
CA GLU A 49 0.04 7.10 13.72
C GLU A 49 -1.00 8.15 14.17
N ALA A 50 -1.66 8.83 13.23
CA ALA A 50 -2.74 9.79 13.53
C ALA A 50 -3.99 9.12 14.11
N ARG A 51 -4.24 7.83 13.79
CA ARG A 51 -5.30 7.00 14.37
C ARG A 51 -4.87 6.33 15.69
N GLY A 52 -3.69 6.65 16.23
CA GLY A 52 -3.19 6.14 17.52
C GLY A 52 -2.60 4.74 17.46
N ILE A 53 -2.41 4.16 16.26
CA ILE A 53 -1.80 2.84 16.09
C ILE A 53 -0.28 3.01 16.13
N THR A 54 0.32 2.60 17.25
CA THR A 54 1.77 2.72 17.45
C THR A 54 2.48 1.53 16.82
N PHE A 55 3.28 1.77 15.79
CA PHE A 55 4.12 0.72 15.21
C PHE A 55 5.29 0.40 16.16
N SER A 56 5.22 -0.76 16.82
CA SER A 56 6.23 -1.22 17.78
C SER A 56 7.64 -1.44 17.19
N LYS A 57 7.77 -1.50 15.85
CA LYS A 57 9.06 -1.54 15.15
C LYS A 57 9.21 -0.32 14.23
N PRO A 58 10.41 0.26 14.09
CA PRO A 58 10.67 1.39 13.20
C PRO A 58 10.57 0.94 11.73
N ARG A 59 9.35 0.88 11.22
CA ARG A 59 9.09 0.69 9.80
C ARG A 59 9.28 2.04 9.13
N LYS A 60 10.38 2.20 8.38
CA LYS A 60 10.70 3.48 7.74
C LYS A 60 9.60 3.90 6.77
N ASP A 61 9.06 2.98 5.98
CA ASP A 61 8.07 3.27 4.96
C ASP A 61 7.05 2.13 4.84
N VAL A 62 5.76 2.49 4.75
CA VAL A 62 4.65 1.56 4.53
C VAL A 62 3.75 2.17 3.46
N ILE A 63 3.47 1.39 2.42
CA ILE A 63 2.59 1.79 1.33
C ILE A 63 1.48 0.76 1.23
N LEU A 64 0.25 1.23 1.22
CA LEU A 64 -0.93 0.41 0.98
C LEU A 64 -1.41 0.65 -0.45
N VAL A 65 -1.57 -0.41 -1.22
CA VAL A 65 -2.21 -0.36 -2.53
C VAL A 65 -3.50 -1.16 -2.43
N GLN A 66 -4.61 -0.59 -2.87
CA GLN A 66 -5.90 -1.26 -2.90
C GLN A 66 -6.41 -1.28 -4.34
N LEU A 67 -6.66 -2.48 -4.86
CA LEU A 67 -7.35 -2.69 -6.12
C LEU A 67 -8.79 -3.09 -5.81
N PRO A 68 -9.79 -2.27 -6.17
CA PRO A 68 -11.17 -2.75 -6.22
C PRO A 68 -11.25 -3.76 -7.37
N VAL A 69 -11.45 -5.03 -7.03
CA VAL A 69 -11.91 -6.00 -7.99
C VAL A 69 -13.34 -5.57 -8.34
N LYS A 70 -13.62 -5.48 -9.63
CA LYS A 70 -14.99 -5.35 -10.13
C LYS A 70 -15.23 -6.63 -10.91
N GLU A 71 -16.19 -7.43 -10.45
CA GLU A 71 -16.77 -8.54 -11.23
C GLU A 71 -17.21 -8.09 -12.63
#